data_AF-A0A9E2D430-F1
#
_entry.id   AF-A0A9E2D430-F1
#
_cell.length_a   1.000
_cell.length_b   1.000
_cell.length_c   1.000
_cell.angle_alpha   90.00
_cell.angle_beta   90.00
_cell.angle_gamma   90.00
#
_symmetry.space_group_name_H-M   'P 1'
#
loop_
_entity.id
_entity.type
_entity.pdbx_description
1 polymer ?
#
loop_
_entity_poly.entity_id
_entity_poly.type
_entity_poly.pdbx_seq_one_letter_code
_entity_poly.pdbx_strand_id
1 'polypeptide(L)'
;MKLKTVGIKNIRYPVKVREKSGGLQDTVASIMLQVNLPRDFRETCVSTFLAVLNKYQEEMSVSIFSKLLQEIKDQLQANSAHLEMTFPYFLEKKAPVTKTPGLMEYTCRFTGGIGEGEDFILSVWVPSTTLCPCSKEISQYGAHNQRAEINLNIKSKSFIWVEDLISLVESGVSCEVYSILKRPDEKFVTEQAYNNPMFVEDVVRKVAELVHARPDIYWFSVGVESFESIHKHSAYAFVDSSCLIEDTAEGNS
;
A
#
# COMPACT_ATOMS: atom_id res chain seq x y z
N MET A 1 -2.90 -36.29 -10.19
CA MET A 1 -2.24 -34.96 -10.05
C MET A 1 -2.46 -34.49 -8.62
N LYS A 2 -1.41 -34.05 -7.90
CA LYS A 2 -1.53 -33.60 -6.50
C LYS A 2 -1.80 -32.10 -6.45
N LEU A 3 -2.84 -31.68 -5.75
CA LEU A 3 -3.13 -30.26 -5.50
C LEU A 3 -2.11 -29.72 -4.48
N LYS A 4 -1.45 -28.62 -4.80
CA LYS A 4 -0.51 -27.95 -3.89
C LYS A 4 -1.21 -26.90 -3.01
N THR A 5 -2.15 -26.16 -3.61
CA THR A 5 -2.81 -25.02 -2.98
C THR A 5 -4.28 -25.03 -3.36
N VAL A 6 -5.14 -24.72 -2.40
CA VAL A 6 -6.58 -24.51 -2.59
C VAL A 6 -7.01 -23.29 -1.80
N GLY A 7 -8.04 -22.60 -2.28
CA GLY A 7 -8.48 -21.37 -1.66
C GLY A 7 -9.72 -20.78 -2.29
N ILE A 8 -10.05 -19.59 -1.82
CA ILE A 8 -11.05 -18.68 -2.36
C ILE A 8 -10.35 -17.39 -2.80
N LYS A 9 -10.84 -16.77 -3.86
CA LYS A 9 -10.29 -15.53 -4.41
C LYS A 9 -11.41 -14.56 -4.74
N ASN A 10 -11.14 -13.27 -4.60
CA ASN A 10 -12.04 -12.16 -4.96
C ASN A 10 -13.38 -12.20 -4.22
N ILE A 11 -13.38 -12.61 -2.96
CA ILE A 11 -14.58 -12.45 -2.12
C ILE A 11 -14.66 -11.00 -1.66
N ARG A 12 -15.77 -10.33 -1.97
CA ARG A 12 -16.06 -9.02 -1.40
C ARG A 12 -16.74 -9.19 -0.06
N TYR A 13 -16.18 -8.55 0.97
CA TYR A 13 -16.60 -8.78 2.33
C TYR A 13 -16.56 -7.48 3.16
N PRO A 14 -17.61 -7.16 3.94
CA PRO A 14 -17.60 -6.00 4.81
C PRO A 14 -16.62 -6.20 5.97
N VAL A 15 -15.82 -5.18 6.26
CA VAL A 15 -14.82 -5.22 7.34
C VAL A 15 -14.75 -3.88 8.06
N LYS A 16 -14.27 -3.91 9.31
CA LYS A 16 -13.94 -2.71 10.07
C LYS A 16 -12.44 -2.59 10.27
N VAL A 17 -11.88 -1.43 9.92
CA VAL A 17 -10.45 -1.11 10.04
C VAL A 17 -10.26 0.02 11.06
N ARG A 18 -9.22 -0.06 11.88
CA ARG A 18 -8.93 0.97 12.90
C ARG A 18 -8.36 2.23 12.26
N GLU A 19 -8.75 3.37 12.81
CA GLU A 19 -8.19 4.68 12.49
C GLU A 19 -7.32 5.17 13.64
N LYS A 20 -6.25 5.91 13.31
CA LYS A 20 -5.34 6.55 14.25
C LYS A 20 -6.05 7.60 15.12
N SER A 21 -7.18 8.13 14.65
CA SER A 21 -8.08 9.02 15.40
C SER A 21 -8.75 8.32 16.60
N GLY A 22 -8.69 6.98 16.68
CA GLY A 22 -9.33 6.17 17.71
C GLY A 22 -10.67 5.54 17.28
N GLY A 23 -11.10 5.76 16.02
CA GLY A 23 -12.33 5.22 15.44
C GLY A 23 -12.17 3.87 14.72
N LEU A 24 -13.29 3.36 14.22
CA LEU A 24 -13.37 2.26 13.26
C LEU A 24 -14.02 2.78 11.98
N GLN A 25 -13.46 2.40 10.84
CA GLN A 25 -14.00 2.69 9.52
C GLN A 25 -14.63 1.42 8.93
N ASP A 26 -15.91 1.48 8.62
CA ASP A 26 -16.60 0.46 7.83
C ASP A 26 -16.18 0.57 6.36
N THR A 27 -15.67 -0.53 5.79
CA THR A 27 -15.26 -0.60 4.39
C THR A 27 -15.59 -1.97 3.79
N VAL A 28 -15.38 -2.12 2.48
CA VAL A 28 -15.55 -3.40 1.77
C VAL A 28 -14.20 -3.85 1.25
N ALA A 29 -13.75 -5.01 1.72
CA ALA A 29 -12.49 -5.61 1.30
C ALA A 29 -12.70 -6.66 0.21
N SER A 30 -11.72 -6.77 -0.69
CA SER A 30 -11.52 -7.93 -1.55
C SER A 30 -10.53 -8.88 -0.88
N ILE A 31 -10.98 -10.10 -0.58
CA ILE A 31 -10.21 -11.10 0.16
C ILE A 31 -9.85 -12.28 -0.75
N MET A 32 -8.59 -12.68 -0.69
CA MET A 32 -8.09 -13.98 -1.13
C MET A 32 -7.61 -14.74 0.11
N LEU A 33 -7.99 -16.00 0.20
CA LEU A 33 -7.55 -16.93 1.23
C LEU A 33 -7.12 -18.23 0.57
N GLN A 34 -5.97 -18.75 0.94
CA GLN A 34 -5.47 -20.01 0.41
C GLN A 34 -4.68 -20.79 1.45
N VAL A 35 -4.66 -22.11 1.29
CA VAL A 35 -3.88 -23.02 2.13
C VAL A 35 -3.08 -23.99 1.29
N ASN A 36 -1.95 -24.43 1.83
CA ASN A 36 -1.18 -25.54 1.30
C ASN A 36 -1.58 -26.84 1.99
N LEU A 37 -2.23 -27.74 1.24
CA LEU A 37 -2.78 -28.99 1.78
C LEU A 37 -1.72 -30.08 1.90
N PRO A 38 -1.84 -30.98 2.91
CA PRO A 38 -1.11 -32.23 2.92
C PRO A 38 -1.63 -33.18 1.83
N ARG A 39 -0.81 -34.20 1.50
CA ARG A 39 -0.97 -35.07 0.32
C ARG A 39 -2.28 -35.87 0.24
N ASP A 40 -3.03 -35.98 1.34
CA ASP A 40 -4.17 -36.91 1.49
C ASP A 40 -5.52 -36.21 1.78
N PHE A 41 -5.61 -34.89 1.69
CA PHE A 41 -6.85 -34.16 2.02
C PHE A 41 -7.93 -34.32 0.93
N ARG A 42 -9.15 -34.70 1.32
CA ARG A 42 -10.26 -35.06 0.39
C ARG A 42 -11.58 -34.31 0.61
N GLU A 43 -11.67 -33.39 1.58
CA GLU A 43 -12.94 -32.74 1.95
C GLU A 43 -13.10 -31.30 1.42
N THR A 44 -14.36 -30.83 1.45
CA THR A 44 -14.83 -29.51 0.98
C THR A 44 -14.17 -28.35 1.71
N CYS A 45 -13.09 -27.82 1.13
CA CYS A 45 -12.28 -26.75 1.71
C CYS A 45 -12.95 -25.36 1.69
N VAL A 46 -13.89 -25.12 0.76
CA VAL A 46 -14.43 -23.78 0.47
C VAL A 46 -15.33 -23.23 1.58
N SER A 47 -16.21 -24.05 2.16
CA SER A 47 -17.15 -23.61 3.21
C SER A 47 -16.45 -23.19 4.49
N THR A 48 -15.32 -23.82 4.80
CA THR A 48 -14.50 -23.52 5.98
C THR A 48 -13.98 -22.08 5.95
N PHE A 49 -13.48 -21.61 4.80
CA PHE A 49 -12.98 -20.24 4.69
C PHE A 49 -14.06 -19.20 5.03
N LEU A 50 -15.27 -19.37 4.50
CA LEU A 50 -16.38 -18.45 4.74
C LEU A 50 -16.86 -18.51 6.18
N ALA A 51 -16.92 -19.70 6.78
CA ALA A 51 -17.31 -19.87 8.17
C ALA A 51 -16.35 -19.13 9.12
N VAL A 52 -15.04 -19.25 8.89
CA VAL A 52 -14.04 -18.57 9.70
C VAL A 52 -14.08 -17.05 9.46
N LEU A 53 -14.23 -16.58 8.21
CA LEU A 53 -14.39 -15.15 7.92
C LEU A 53 -15.58 -14.52 8.68
N ASN A 54 -16.74 -15.19 8.67
CA ASN A 54 -17.94 -14.71 9.36
C ASN A 54 -17.75 -14.53 10.87
N LYS A 55 -16.87 -15.32 11.49
CA LYS A 55 -16.57 -15.25 12.93
C LYS A 55 -15.73 -14.03 13.30
N TYR A 56 -14.88 -13.56 12.40
CA TYR A 56 -13.92 -12.47 12.66
C TYR A 56 -14.30 -11.13 11.98
N GLN A 57 -15.48 -11.06 11.37
CA GLN A 57 -15.90 -9.89 10.58
C GLN A 57 -15.95 -8.56 11.34
N GLU A 58 -16.24 -8.60 12.65
CA GLU A 58 -16.54 -7.39 13.43
C GLU A 58 -15.30 -6.53 13.70
N GLU A 59 -14.11 -7.10 13.57
CA GLU A 59 -12.86 -6.35 13.72
C GLU A 59 -11.74 -7.03 12.89
N MET A 60 -11.32 -6.43 11.79
CA MET A 60 -10.24 -6.97 10.96
C MET A 60 -8.95 -6.20 11.26
N SER A 61 -8.31 -6.55 12.38
CA SER A 61 -7.00 -6.03 12.78
C SER A 61 -5.88 -7.05 12.56
N VAL A 62 -4.62 -6.61 12.55
CA VAL A 62 -3.44 -7.49 12.44
C VAL A 62 -3.48 -8.64 13.47
N SER A 63 -3.93 -8.36 14.70
CA SER A 63 -4.05 -9.39 15.75
C SER A 63 -5.11 -10.46 15.45
N ILE A 64 -6.15 -10.10 14.70
CA ILE A 64 -7.25 -10.99 14.31
C ILE A 64 -6.86 -11.79 13.06
N PHE A 65 -6.06 -11.21 12.17
CA PHE A 65 -5.49 -11.90 11.01
C PHE A 65 -4.74 -13.18 11.41
N SER A 66 -3.86 -13.10 12.41
CA SER A 66 -3.10 -14.28 12.87
C SER A 66 -4.01 -15.37 13.43
N LYS A 67 -5.04 -15.00 14.21
CA LYS A 67 -6.01 -15.95 14.78
C LYS A 67 -6.86 -16.61 13.69
N LEU A 68 -7.32 -15.81 12.72
CA LEU A 68 -8.09 -16.28 11.57
C LEU A 68 -7.28 -17.29 10.74
N LEU A 69 -6.01 -16.95 10.41
CA LEU A 69 -5.13 -17.83 9.65
C LEU A 69 -4.81 -19.13 10.39
N GLN A 70 -4.57 -19.06 11.69
CA GLN A 70 -4.35 -20.23 12.55
C GLN A 70 -5.59 -21.14 12.56
N GLU A 71 -6.78 -20.59 12.74
CA GLU A 71 -8.02 -21.38 12.75
C GLU A 71 -8.30 -22.05 11.39
N ILE A 72 -8.05 -21.35 10.27
CA ILE A 72 -8.14 -21.93 8.93
C ILE A 72 -7.14 -23.07 8.76
N LYS A 73 -5.88 -22.87 9.18
CA LYS A 73 -4.83 -23.89 9.09
C LYS A 73 -5.22 -25.14 9.87
N ASP A 74 -5.72 -24.98 11.10
CA ASP A 74 -6.08 -26.09 11.98
C ASP A 74 -7.30 -26.86 11.46
N GLN A 75 -8.36 -26.16 11.04
CA GLN A 75 -9.57 -26.81 10.52
C GLN A 75 -9.32 -27.55 9.19
N LEU A 76 -8.41 -27.06 8.36
CA LEU A 76 -8.06 -27.69 7.08
C LEU A 76 -6.84 -28.61 7.18
N GLN A 77 -6.28 -28.79 8.38
CA GLN A 77 -5.05 -29.55 8.63
C GLN A 77 -3.92 -29.19 7.65
N ALA A 78 -3.81 -27.91 7.32
CA ALA A 78 -2.90 -27.41 6.29
C ALA A 78 -1.48 -27.20 6.82
N ASN A 79 -0.50 -27.25 5.93
CA ASN A 79 0.89 -26.92 6.27
C ASN A 79 1.07 -25.43 6.49
N SER A 80 0.44 -24.62 5.65
CA SER A 80 0.43 -23.16 5.75
C SER A 80 -0.89 -22.57 5.26
N ALA A 81 -1.18 -21.36 5.71
CA ALA A 81 -2.32 -20.56 5.27
C ALA A 81 -1.84 -19.14 4.92
N HIS A 82 -2.45 -18.54 3.90
CA HIS A 82 -2.13 -17.21 3.41
C HIS A 82 -3.40 -16.43 3.14
N LEU A 83 -3.38 -15.14 3.47
CA LEU A 83 -4.47 -14.20 3.26
C LEU A 83 -3.92 -12.93 2.61
N GLU A 84 -4.68 -12.45 1.63
CA GLU A 84 -4.53 -11.12 1.04
C GLU A 84 -5.89 -10.40 1.18
N MET A 85 -5.88 -9.23 1.81
CA MET A 85 -7.07 -8.39 1.99
C MET A 85 -6.78 -6.98 1.49
N THR A 86 -7.41 -6.59 0.39
CA THR A 86 -7.30 -5.25 -0.20
C THR A 86 -8.58 -4.48 0.05
N PHE A 87 -8.48 -3.24 0.53
CA PHE A 87 -9.63 -2.42 0.88
C PHE A 87 -9.34 -0.93 0.63
N PRO A 88 -10.36 -0.13 0.28
CA PRO A 88 -10.23 1.32 0.29
C PRO A 88 -10.22 1.82 1.73
N TYR A 89 -9.34 2.78 1.99
CA TYR A 89 -9.15 3.44 3.26
C TYR A 89 -9.31 4.94 3.07
N PHE A 90 -10.18 5.56 3.86
CA PHE A 90 -10.55 6.95 3.68
C PHE A 90 -9.91 7.83 4.76
N LEU A 91 -9.35 8.97 4.35
CA LEU A 91 -8.82 9.99 5.25
C LEU A 91 -9.43 11.35 4.98
N GLU A 92 -9.86 12.05 6.03
CA GLU A 92 -10.19 13.46 5.91
C GLU A 92 -8.91 14.26 5.70
N LYS A 93 -8.85 14.96 4.57
CA LYS A 93 -7.73 15.81 4.19
C LYS A 93 -8.22 17.23 4.00
N LYS A 94 -7.51 18.20 4.57
CA LYS A 94 -7.85 19.62 4.48
C LYS A 94 -7.10 20.27 3.33
N ALA A 95 -7.81 20.97 2.46
CA ALA A 95 -7.20 21.73 1.36
C ALA A 95 -6.10 22.68 1.88
N PRO A 96 -5.00 22.88 1.15
CA PRO A 96 -3.77 23.48 1.70
C PRO A 96 -3.96 24.94 2.14
N VAL A 97 -4.82 25.71 1.46
CA VAL A 97 -5.03 27.14 1.75
C VAL A 97 -6.34 27.35 2.51
N THR A 98 -7.46 26.92 1.93
CA THR A 98 -8.80 27.19 2.47
C THR A 98 -9.17 26.27 3.63
N LYS A 99 -8.39 25.21 3.86
CA LYS A 99 -8.65 24.17 4.88
C LYS A 99 -10.01 23.49 4.73
N THR A 100 -10.63 23.57 3.55
CA THR A 100 -11.89 22.90 3.24
C THR A 100 -11.66 21.39 3.41
N PRO A 101 -12.42 20.69 4.28
CA PRO A 101 -12.25 19.27 4.48
C PRO A 101 -12.80 18.49 3.27
N GLY A 102 -12.09 17.44 2.88
CA GLY A 102 -12.51 16.50 1.85
C GLY A 102 -12.01 15.10 2.17
N LEU A 103 -12.84 14.09 1.91
CA LEU A 103 -12.45 12.70 2.11
C LEU A 103 -11.61 12.23 0.92
N MET A 104 -10.46 11.62 1.21
CA MET A 104 -9.54 11.05 0.22
C MET A 104 -9.50 9.54 0.38
N GLU A 105 -9.60 8.82 -0.74
CA GLU A 105 -9.48 7.36 -0.79
C GLU A 105 -8.02 6.97 -1.06
N TYR A 106 -7.55 5.96 -0.34
CA TYR A 106 -6.28 5.27 -0.55
C TYR A 106 -6.53 3.77 -0.63
N THR A 107 -5.90 3.07 -1.56
CA THR A 107 -5.95 1.61 -1.56
C THR A 107 -4.94 1.08 -0.57
N CYS A 108 -5.38 0.18 0.31
CA CYS A 108 -4.53 -0.48 1.28
C CYS A 108 -4.64 -1.99 1.14
N ARG A 109 -3.57 -2.71 1.47
CA ARG A 109 -3.58 -4.16 1.46
C ARG A 109 -2.81 -4.73 2.63
N PHE A 110 -3.43 -5.72 3.27
CA PHE A 110 -2.81 -6.56 4.27
C PHE A 110 -2.54 -7.92 3.63
N THR A 111 -1.27 -8.34 3.60
CA THR A 111 -0.85 -9.65 3.12
C THR A 111 -0.13 -10.36 4.24
N GLY A 112 -0.45 -11.63 4.51
CA GLY A 112 0.22 -12.37 5.56
C GLY A 112 -0.04 -13.86 5.50
N GLY A 113 0.82 -14.64 6.15
CA GLY A 113 0.70 -16.08 6.22
C GLY A 113 1.14 -16.65 7.57
N ILE A 114 0.83 -17.92 7.78
CA ILE A 114 1.32 -18.72 8.91
C ILE A 114 1.91 -20.04 8.37
N GLY A 115 3.07 -20.46 8.85
CA GLY A 115 3.83 -21.59 8.30
C GLY A 115 4.94 -21.14 7.34
N GLU A 116 4.98 -21.61 6.09
CA GLU A 116 5.92 -21.07 5.10
C GLU A 116 5.47 -19.68 4.63
N GLY A 117 6.33 -18.66 4.78
CA GLY A 117 6.07 -17.27 4.34
C GLY A 117 5.41 -16.37 5.40
N GLU A 118 5.95 -16.35 6.63
CA GLU A 118 5.33 -15.76 7.84
C GLU A 118 5.35 -14.23 7.95
N ASP A 119 5.74 -13.52 6.90
CA ASP A 119 5.80 -12.06 7.00
C ASP A 119 4.44 -11.42 6.73
N PHE A 120 4.02 -10.55 7.64
CA PHE A 120 2.95 -9.60 7.40
C PHE A 120 3.51 -8.41 6.60
N ILE A 121 2.87 -8.13 5.46
CA ILE A 121 3.18 -6.99 4.60
C ILE A 121 1.98 -6.04 4.63
N LEU A 122 2.26 -4.78 4.98
CA LEU A 122 1.33 -3.67 4.80
C LEU A 122 1.69 -2.93 3.52
N SER A 123 0.76 -2.89 2.57
CA SER A 123 0.89 -2.11 1.34
C SER A 123 -0.05 -0.90 1.35
N VAL A 124 0.43 0.25 0.90
CA VAL A 124 -0.39 1.44 0.63
C VAL A 124 -0.12 1.95 -0.79
N TRP A 125 -1.19 2.31 -1.50
CA TRP A 125 -1.11 2.99 -2.79
C TRP A 125 -1.57 4.43 -2.60
N VAL A 126 -0.64 5.35 -2.83
CA VAL A 126 -0.81 6.77 -2.58
C VAL A 126 -0.84 7.50 -3.92
N PRO A 127 -1.99 8.05 -4.34
CA PRO A 127 -2.05 8.88 -5.52
C PRO A 127 -1.31 10.20 -5.26
N SER A 128 -0.61 10.69 -6.28
CA SER A 128 0.11 11.96 -6.21
C SER A 128 0.12 12.67 -7.56
N THR A 129 0.67 13.88 -7.57
CA THR A 129 1.03 14.59 -8.80
C THR A 129 2.55 14.56 -8.97
N THR A 130 3.03 14.17 -10.15
CA THR A 130 4.42 14.34 -10.58
C THR A 130 4.47 15.41 -11.68
N LEU A 131 5.49 16.28 -11.61
CA LEU A 131 5.74 17.29 -12.65
C LEU A 131 7.15 17.13 -13.19
N CYS A 132 7.28 17.04 -14.51
CA CYS A 132 8.51 16.66 -15.18
C CYS A 132 9.56 17.79 -15.13
N PRO A 133 10.75 17.56 -14.49
CA PRO A 133 11.83 18.54 -14.47
C PRO A 133 12.30 18.91 -15.88
N CYS A 134 12.46 17.91 -16.76
CA CYS A 134 12.90 18.11 -18.15
C CYS A 134 11.94 19.04 -18.92
N SER A 135 10.63 18.79 -18.82
CA SER A 135 9.63 19.63 -19.49
C SER A 135 9.68 21.07 -19.03
N LYS A 136 9.87 21.31 -17.73
CA LYS A 136 10.02 22.65 -17.16
C LYS A 136 11.28 23.35 -17.65
N GLU A 137 12.39 22.63 -17.76
CA GLU A 137 13.69 23.18 -18.18
C GLU A 137 13.69 23.63 -19.65
N ILE A 138 13.07 22.86 -20.54
CA ILE A 138 13.14 23.10 -21.99
C ILE A 138 12.01 24.01 -22.52
N SER A 139 10.94 24.20 -21.75
CA SER A 139 9.76 24.95 -22.21
C SER A 139 9.85 26.41 -21.77
N GLN A 140 9.45 27.35 -22.65
CA GLN A 140 9.41 28.78 -22.30
C GLN A 140 8.40 29.07 -21.18
N TYR A 141 7.29 28.32 -21.13
CA TYR A 141 6.26 28.40 -20.11
C TYR A 141 5.64 27.04 -19.88
N GLY A 142 5.18 26.78 -18.65
CA GLY A 142 4.52 25.54 -18.28
C GLY A 142 5.47 24.35 -18.20
N ALA A 143 4.90 23.22 -17.79
CA ALA A 143 5.56 21.91 -17.76
C ALA A 143 4.45 20.86 -17.71
N HIS A 144 4.63 19.72 -18.38
CA HIS A 144 3.65 18.65 -18.25
C HIS A 144 3.72 18.00 -16.86
N ASN A 145 2.55 17.61 -16.37
CA ASN A 145 2.37 16.90 -15.12
C ASN A 145 1.27 15.86 -15.28
N GLN A 146 1.28 14.89 -14.40
CA GLN A 146 0.33 13.78 -14.45
C GLN A 146 0.09 13.20 -13.07
N ARG A 147 -0.93 12.33 -13.01
CA ARG A 147 -1.15 11.50 -11.84
C ARG A 147 -0.06 10.43 -11.79
N ALA A 148 0.46 10.19 -10.59
CA ALA A 148 1.27 9.02 -10.30
C ALA A 148 0.66 8.25 -9.13
N GLU A 149 0.96 6.96 -9.06
CA GLU A 149 0.61 6.09 -7.96
C GLU A 149 1.88 5.51 -7.34
N ILE A 150 2.06 5.76 -6.04
CA ILE A 150 3.19 5.25 -5.28
C ILE A 150 2.71 4.05 -4.46
N ASN A 151 3.28 2.90 -4.73
CA ASN A 151 3.06 1.67 -3.97
C ASN A 151 4.20 1.51 -2.96
N LEU A 152 3.89 1.64 -1.68
CA LEU A 152 4.81 1.33 -0.59
C LEU A 152 4.39 0.04 0.11
N ASN A 153 5.26 -0.96 0.10
CA ASN A 153 5.12 -2.20 0.88
C ASN A 153 6.12 -2.19 2.03
N ILE A 154 5.69 -2.57 3.22
CA ILE A 154 6.58 -2.63 4.39
C ILE A 154 6.41 -3.93 5.17
N LYS A 155 7.49 -4.37 5.82
CA LYS A 155 7.46 -5.30 6.94
C LYS A 155 8.07 -4.60 8.16
N SER A 156 7.39 -4.71 9.30
CA SER A 156 7.73 -3.94 10.50
C SER A 156 7.78 -4.82 11.75
N LYS A 157 8.61 -4.41 12.71
CA LYS A 157 8.76 -5.09 14.02
C LYS A 157 7.64 -4.74 14.99
N SER A 158 7.01 -3.60 14.77
CA SER A 158 5.93 -3.06 15.60
C SER A 158 4.80 -2.58 14.71
N PHE A 159 3.63 -2.41 15.32
CA PHE A 159 2.46 -1.85 14.64
C PHE A 159 2.75 -0.45 14.06
N ILE A 160 2.33 -0.22 12.81
CA ILE A 160 2.43 1.07 12.12
C ILE A 160 1.04 1.42 11.57
N TRP A 161 0.63 2.68 11.76
CA TRP A 161 -0.60 3.21 11.20
C TRP A 161 -0.50 3.39 9.69
N VAL A 162 -1.58 3.07 8.97
CA VAL A 162 -1.70 3.29 7.53
C VAL A 162 -1.49 4.78 7.20
N GLU A 163 -2.02 5.64 8.05
CA GLU A 163 -1.93 7.10 7.96
C GLU A 163 -0.50 7.62 8.03
N ASP A 164 0.35 6.97 8.82
CA ASP A 164 1.76 7.35 8.92
C ASP A 164 2.52 7.01 7.65
N LEU A 165 2.16 5.91 6.99
CA LEU A 165 2.75 5.54 5.70
C LEU A 165 2.26 6.45 4.58
N ILE A 166 0.96 6.76 4.55
CA ILE A 166 0.38 7.70 3.57
C ILE A 166 1.07 9.06 3.70
N SER A 167 1.13 9.61 4.92
CA SER A 167 1.77 10.92 5.16
C SER A 167 3.26 10.92 4.81
N LEU A 168 3.97 9.83 5.08
CA LEU A 168 5.38 9.68 4.70
C LEU A 168 5.53 9.73 3.18
N VAL A 169 4.73 8.97 2.43
CA VAL A 169 4.79 8.95 0.96
C VAL A 169 4.41 10.31 0.38
N GLU A 170 3.35 10.95 0.90
CA GLU A 170 2.90 12.28 0.48
C GLU A 170 3.96 13.37 0.69
N SER A 171 4.85 13.22 1.68
CA SER A 171 5.98 14.14 1.88
C SER A 171 7.12 13.99 0.86
N GLY A 172 7.13 12.90 0.08
CA GLY A 172 8.18 12.54 -0.87
C GLY A 172 7.86 12.79 -2.35
N VAL A 173 6.79 13.53 -2.67
CA VAL A 173 6.31 13.75 -4.05
C VAL A 173 6.32 15.24 -4.45
N SER A 174 6.14 15.55 -5.74
CA SER A 174 6.06 16.95 -6.21
C SER A 174 4.93 17.72 -5.53
N CYS A 175 3.72 17.15 -5.55
CA CYS A 175 2.58 17.65 -4.79
C CYS A 175 1.59 16.53 -4.49
N GLU A 176 1.01 16.58 -3.30
CA GLU A 176 -0.08 15.71 -2.89
C GLU A 176 -1.37 15.99 -3.68
N VAL A 177 -2.30 15.03 -3.67
CA VAL A 177 -3.66 15.23 -4.21
C VAL A 177 -4.68 15.46 -3.11
N TYR A 178 -5.78 16.12 -3.48
CA TYR A 178 -6.88 16.50 -2.59
C TYR A 178 -8.20 16.27 -3.32
N SER A 179 -9.25 15.86 -2.60
CA SER A 179 -10.56 15.58 -3.20
C SER A 179 -11.37 16.84 -3.51
N ILE A 180 -11.09 17.93 -2.80
CA ILE A 180 -11.71 19.23 -3.02
C ILE A 180 -10.68 20.35 -2.95
N LEU A 181 -10.66 21.19 -3.98
CA LEU A 181 -9.83 22.39 -4.05
C LEU A 181 -10.67 23.57 -4.47
N LYS A 182 -10.53 24.71 -3.78
CA LYS A 182 -11.05 26.00 -4.23
C LYS A 182 -9.94 26.73 -4.99
N ARG A 183 -10.28 27.83 -5.67
CA ARG A 183 -9.32 28.59 -6.50
C ARG A 183 -7.98 28.92 -5.81
N PRO A 184 -7.94 29.38 -4.54
CA PRO A 184 -6.65 29.64 -3.88
C PRO A 184 -5.84 28.36 -3.64
N ASP A 185 -6.52 27.24 -3.41
CA ASP A 185 -5.87 25.94 -3.23
C ASP A 185 -5.31 25.40 -4.55
N GLU A 186 -6.08 25.52 -5.64
CA GLU A 186 -5.66 25.13 -6.98
C GLU A 186 -4.40 25.89 -7.40
N LYS A 187 -4.38 27.22 -7.19
CA LYS A 187 -3.17 28.04 -7.38
C LYS A 187 -1.99 27.45 -6.61
N PHE A 188 -2.18 27.18 -5.32
CA PHE A 188 -1.12 26.67 -4.45
C PHE A 188 -0.55 25.33 -4.93
N VAL A 189 -1.40 24.34 -5.22
CA VAL A 189 -0.94 23.00 -5.62
C VAL A 189 -0.24 23.03 -6.98
N THR A 190 -0.70 23.88 -7.91
CA THR A 190 -0.04 24.07 -9.21
C THR A 190 1.34 24.69 -9.04
N GLU A 191 1.47 25.75 -8.25
CA GLU A 191 2.76 26.39 -7.97
C GLU A 191 3.70 25.46 -7.19
N GLN A 192 3.18 24.70 -6.23
CA GLN A 192 3.95 23.72 -5.45
C GLN A 192 4.56 22.64 -6.35
N ALA A 193 3.75 22.00 -7.21
CA ALA A 193 4.25 20.99 -8.14
C ALA A 193 5.26 21.59 -9.13
N TYR A 194 5.00 22.81 -9.62
CA TYR A 194 5.91 23.49 -10.55
C TYR A 194 7.25 23.83 -9.90
N ASN A 195 7.26 24.21 -8.62
CA ASN A 195 8.49 24.55 -7.88
C ASN A 195 9.24 23.33 -7.35
N ASN A 196 8.58 22.16 -7.25
CA ASN A 196 9.16 20.90 -6.82
C ASN A 196 9.02 19.80 -7.90
N PRO A 197 9.59 19.99 -9.11
CA PRO A 197 9.51 18.99 -10.16
C PRO A 197 10.34 17.75 -9.78
N MET A 198 9.83 16.55 -10.03
CA MET A 198 10.50 15.29 -9.70
C MET A 198 10.27 14.26 -10.81
N PHE A 199 11.32 13.53 -11.20
CA PHE A 199 11.17 12.32 -12.01
C PHE A 199 10.65 11.16 -11.14
N VAL A 200 10.22 10.07 -11.77
CA VAL A 200 9.80 8.85 -11.04
C VAL A 200 10.94 8.27 -10.20
N GLU A 201 12.18 8.39 -10.68
CA GLU A 201 13.40 7.99 -9.98
C GLU A 201 13.68 8.86 -8.74
N ASP A 202 13.34 10.15 -8.79
CA ASP A 202 13.54 11.04 -7.64
C ASP A 202 12.51 10.73 -6.54
N VAL A 203 11.25 10.51 -6.93
CA VAL A 203 10.18 10.15 -5.98
C VAL A 203 10.49 8.82 -5.30
N VAL A 204 10.87 7.79 -6.08
CA VAL A 204 11.13 6.46 -5.50
C VAL A 204 12.32 6.50 -4.52
N ARG A 205 13.40 7.21 -4.85
CA ARG A 205 14.55 7.40 -3.95
C ARG A 205 14.14 8.17 -2.70
N LYS A 206 13.39 9.27 -2.87
CA LYS A 206 12.98 10.10 -1.73
C LYS A 206 12.10 9.35 -0.74
N VAL A 207 11.12 8.60 -1.23
CA VAL A 207 10.27 7.77 -0.37
C VAL A 207 11.08 6.64 0.27
N ALA A 208 11.98 5.99 -0.47
CA ALA A 208 12.86 4.96 0.08
C ALA A 208 13.76 5.48 1.21
N GLU A 209 14.36 6.67 1.07
CA GLU A 209 15.13 7.33 2.12
C GLU A 209 14.30 7.58 3.38
N LEU A 210 13.08 8.11 3.21
CA LEU A 210 12.17 8.40 4.31
C LEU A 210 11.75 7.12 5.06
N VAL A 211 11.47 6.03 4.34
CA VAL A 211 11.13 4.73 4.92
C VAL A 211 12.34 4.09 5.58
N HIS A 212 13.53 4.17 4.96
CA HIS A 212 14.76 3.62 5.53
C HIS A 212 15.16 4.28 6.86
N ALA A 213 14.85 5.57 7.03
CA ALA A 213 15.07 6.30 8.29
C ALA A 213 14.17 5.81 9.45
N ARG A 214 13.19 4.94 9.20
CA ARG A 214 12.29 4.40 10.23
C ARG A 214 12.81 3.08 10.81
N PRO A 215 13.27 3.03 12.08
CA PRO A 215 13.89 1.85 12.68
C PRO A 215 12.92 0.70 12.97
N ASP A 216 11.62 0.97 12.96
CA ASP A 216 10.54 -0.01 13.11
C ASP A 216 10.27 -0.82 11.83
N ILE A 217 10.75 -0.36 10.68
CA ILE A 217 10.63 -1.03 9.38
C ILE A 217 11.94 -1.75 9.07
N TYR A 218 11.89 -3.07 8.91
CA TYR A 218 13.09 -3.88 8.62
C TYR A 218 13.21 -4.27 7.15
N TRP A 219 12.13 -4.13 6.38
CA TRP A 219 12.12 -4.36 4.95
C TRP A 219 11.04 -3.49 4.31
N PHE A 220 11.32 -2.98 3.12
CA PHE A 220 10.33 -2.26 2.33
C PHE A 220 10.57 -2.42 0.82
N SER A 221 9.54 -2.13 0.03
CA SER A 221 9.68 -1.84 -1.39
C SER A 221 8.82 -0.64 -1.79
N VAL A 222 9.33 0.16 -2.71
CA VAL A 222 8.66 1.34 -3.25
C VAL A 222 8.60 1.21 -4.77
N GLY A 223 7.40 1.27 -5.32
CA GLY A 223 7.16 1.40 -6.75
C GLY A 223 6.48 2.73 -7.04
N VAL A 224 6.87 3.40 -8.12
CA VAL A 224 6.25 4.65 -8.59
C VAL A 224 5.84 4.43 -10.04
N GLU A 225 4.55 4.56 -10.32
CA GLU A 225 4.01 4.55 -11.68
C GLU A 225 3.43 5.93 -12.02
N SER A 226 4.00 6.61 -13.02
CA SER A 226 3.53 7.88 -13.56
C SER A 226 2.75 7.64 -14.85
N PHE A 227 1.46 7.99 -14.86
CA PHE A 227 0.58 7.82 -16.02
C PHE A 227 0.77 8.99 -16.99
N GLU A 228 1.80 8.90 -17.83
CA GLU A 228 2.29 10.01 -18.65
C GLU A 228 1.17 10.74 -19.42
N SER A 229 1.09 12.07 -19.25
CA SER A 229 0.06 12.88 -19.89
C SER A 229 0.24 13.02 -21.41
N ILE A 230 1.47 12.83 -21.89
CA ILE A 230 1.87 13.04 -23.30
C ILE A 230 2.21 11.74 -24.03
N HIS A 231 2.13 10.60 -23.35
CA HIS A 231 2.44 9.28 -23.89
C HIS A 231 1.34 8.27 -23.56
N LYS A 232 1.25 7.16 -24.31
CA LYS A 232 0.29 6.08 -24.08
C LYS A 232 0.90 4.90 -23.33
N HIS A 233 1.78 5.19 -22.39
CA HIS A 233 2.43 4.23 -21.50
C HIS A 233 2.85 4.94 -20.21
N SER A 234 3.06 4.18 -19.15
CA SER A 234 3.53 4.74 -17.87
C SER A 234 5.05 4.81 -17.83
N ALA A 235 5.60 5.83 -17.16
CA ALA A 235 6.96 5.79 -16.64
C ALA A 235 6.96 5.08 -15.28
N TYR A 236 7.96 4.24 -15.02
CA TYR A 236 7.97 3.40 -13.82
C TYR A 236 9.37 3.30 -13.20
N ALA A 237 9.45 3.40 -11.87
CA ALA A 237 10.66 3.14 -11.10
C ALA A 237 10.34 2.30 -9.87
N PHE A 238 11.31 1.49 -9.43
CA PHE A 238 11.15 0.59 -8.30
C PHE A 238 12.46 0.45 -7.53
N VAL A 239 12.37 0.36 -6.21
CA VAL A 239 13.46 -0.01 -5.32
C VAL A 239 12.93 -0.87 -4.19
N ASP A 240 13.76 -1.75 -3.65
CA ASP A 240 13.51 -2.39 -2.37
C ASP A 240 14.71 -2.26 -1.44
N SER A 241 14.52 -2.58 -0.16
CA SER A 241 15.58 -2.47 0.84
C SER A 241 16.77 -3.41 0.59
N SER A 242 16.69 -4.39 -0.33
CA SER A 242 17.86 -5.22 -0.68
C SER A 242 18.90 -4.44 -1.48
N CYS A 243 18.46 -3.47 -2.29
CA CYS A 243 19.36 -2.59 -3.04
C CYS A 243 20.22 -1.68 -2.15
N LEU A 244 19.83 -1.45 -0.89
CA LEU A 244 20.58 -0.62 0.06
C LEU A 244 21.74 -1.38 0.75
N ILE A 245 21.76 -2.71 0.65
CA ILE A 245 22.80 -3.53 1.29
C ILE A 245 24.08 -3.53 0.45
N GLU A 246 23.98 -3.35 -0.88
CA GLU A 246 25.12 -3.43 -1.80
C GLU A 246 26.13 -2.27 -1.65
N ASP A 247 25.68 -1.06 -1.28
CA ASP A 247 26.58 0.12 -1.16
C ASP A 247 27.51 0.08 0.07
N THR A 248 27.34 -0.87 0.99
CA THR A 248 28.21 -0.98 2.18
C THR A 248 29.37 -1.97 2.00
N ALA A 249 29.39 -2.75 0.92
CA ALA A 249 30.39 -3.79 0.69
C ALA A 249 31.63 -3.34 -0.11
N GLU A 250 31.57 -2.19 -0.81
CA GLU A 250 32.69 -1.70 -1.65
C GLU A 250 33.60 -0.66 -0.97
N GLY A 251 33.41 -0.38 0.33
CA GLY A 251 34.17 0.64 1.07
C GLY A 251 35.38 0.15 1.88
N ASN A 252 35.72 -1.14 1.85
CA ASN A 252 36.87 -1.70 2.58
C ASN A 252 37.66 -2.67 1.69
N SER A 253 38.48 -2.13 0.80
CA SER A 253 39.63 -2.81 0.20
C SER A 253 40.75 -1.83 -0.08
#